data_AF-A0AB38BDL2-F1
#
_entry.id   AF-A0AB38BDL2-F1
#
_cell.length_a   1.000
_cell.length_b   1.000
_cell.length_c   1.000
_cell.angle_alpha   90.00
_cell.angle_beta   90.00
_cell.angle_gamma   90.00
#
_symmetry.space_group_name_H-M   'P 1'
#
loop_
_entity.id
_entity.type
_entity.pdbx_description
1 polymer ?
#
loop_
_entity_poly.entity_id
_entity_poly.type
_entity_poly.pdbx_seq_one_letter_code
_entity_poly.pdbx_strand_id
1 'polypeptide(L)'
;MAGDDDAGHAFAAKYDPAARKVTNALGKAVAHLGGTANGLYTMALGYIKTDADISASMMKPQQLPQGSGPKCDSEPRAIAIPTAVGHANWAVREIIARFWPQGDPDKLRQAGRDWQRAAELINRLGLEGDKQVRPVIAGSHGKAVDSFGSNWRQMHIDCAATGPLLNTLSTTAHQLSAGCNAYAQHIEELRSDLEHMAEVAAGVAVVGVALTFCTLGASDAVAAGGEAAIAAEAGVAAAAMSAEVAASAEVAVVAEAASVVDAAAARIVIPAAAAATATTLASAPAAAAPPPGPAAPGTQPLPTDPASAFPLLPPAQQQRFQQWMGQMHADGRTSPALTPNGKKPKIDARRAYQLRVAGSTEYNLHTTLPNKTGGQLDMNADGVRAQDGAAVDAKYVGQQSGCRSPLRLGNVDNVPSYVYASTEKSQGDELVKYGSACKDPRNQVNHLEVITNDEKAAAYYDAMMAAKGVPGETRIVK
;
A
#
# COMPACT_ATOMS: atom_id res chain seq x y z
N MET A 1 -13.49 -20.13 -9.05
CA MET A 1 -13.43 -19.49 -10.39
C MET A 1 -13.23 -20.50 -11.50
N ALA A 2 -12.43 -21.55 -11.28
CA ALA A 2 -12.05 -22.51 -12.32
C ALA A 2 -13.08 -23.62 -12.61
N GLY A 3 -14.11 -23.77 -11.76
CA GLY A 3 -15.05 -24.90 -11.81
C GLY A 3 -14.71 -25.94 -10.74
N ASP A 4 -15.65 -26.85 -10.46
CA ASP A 4 -15.43 -28.09 -9.69
C ASP A 4 -15.63 -29.31 -10.60
N ASP A 5 -14.99 -29.25 -11.77
CA ASP A 5 -14.87 -30.34 -12.73
C ASP A 5 -13.39 -30.70 -12.90
N ASP A 6 -13.10 -31.78 -13.61
CA ASP A 6 -11.72 -32.27 -13.79
C ASP A 6 -10.80 -31.22 -14.42
N ALA A 7 -11.30 -30.39 -15.35
CA ALA A 7 -10.54 -29.30 -15.96
C ALA A 7 -10.22 -28.19 -14.95
N GLY A 8 -11.21 -27.82 -14.12
CA GLY A 8 -11.06 -26.84 -13.05
C GLY A 8 -10.05 -27.27 -12.00
N HIS A 9 -10.07 -28.55 -11.60
CA HIS A 9 -9.06 -29.14 -10.71
C HIS A 9 -7.68 -29.20 -11.36
N ALA A 10 -7.58 -29.56 -12.64
CA ALA A 10 -6.31 -29.58 -13.38
C ALA A 10 -5.68 -28.18 -13.48
N PHE A 11 -6.48 -27.15 -13.74
CA PHE A 11 -6.04 -25.75 -13.71
C PHE A 11 -5.59 -25.34 -12.31
N ALA A 12 -6.42 -25.60 -11.29
CA ALA A 12 -6.14 -25.22 -9.90
C ALA A 12 -4.87 -25.88 -9.35
N ALA A 13 -4.59 -27.13 -9.73
CA ALA A 13 -3.39 -27.86 -9.31
C ALA A 13 -2.08 -27.13 -9.69
N LYS A 14 -2.09 -26.33 -10.76
CA LYS A 14 -0.93 -25.54 -11.20
C LYS A 14 -1.03 -24.08 -10.76
N TYR A 15 -2.22 -23.48 -10.85
CA TYR A 15 -2.46 -22.09 -10.47
C TYR A 15 -2.27 -21.84 -8.96
N ASP A 16 -2.86 -22.67 -8.10
CA ASP A 16 -2.89 -22.43 -6.65
C ASP A 16 -1.48 -22.41 -6.03
N PRO A 17 -0.58 -23.36 -6.32
CA PRO A 17 0.80 -23.29 -5.84
C PRO A 17 1.54 -22.05 -6.34
N ALA A 18 1.36 -21.66 -7.60
CA ALA A 18 2.03 -20.50 -8.18
C ALA A 18 1.55 -19.19 -7.55
N ALA A 19 0.24 -19.01 -7.43
CA ALA A 19 -0.39 -17.88 -6.77
C ALA A 19 0.12 -17.71 -5.33
N ARG A 20 0.14 -18.80 -4.53
CA ARG A 20 0.67 -18.80 -3.16
C ARG A 20 2.15 -18.43 -3.09
N LYS A 21 2.97 -18.94 -4.01
CA LYS A 21 4.41 -18.65 -4.03
C LYS A 21 4.66 -17.17 -4.32
N VAL A 22 3.96 -16.57 -5.28
CA VAL A 22 4.04 -15.13 -5.58
C VAL A 22 3.66 -14.30 -4.35
N THR A 23 2.54 -14.59 -3.69
CA THR A 23 2.13 -13.77 -2.54
C THR A 23 3.00 -13.96 -1.30
N ASN A 24 3.49 -15.17 -1.03
CA ASN A 24 4.44 -15.42 0.04
C ASN A 24 5.77 -14.71 -0.21
N ALA A 25 6.27 -14.75 -1.45
CA ALA A 25 7.48 -14.07 -1.85
C ALA A 25 7.33 -12.54 -1.84
N LEU A 26 6.14 -12.01 -2.15
CA LEU A 26 5.83 -10.59 -1.96
C LEU A 26 5.88 -10.20 -0.47
N GLY A 27 5.35 -11.03 0.43
CA GLY A 27 5.49 -10.84 1.88
C GLY A 27 6.95 -10.78 2.33
N LYS A 28 7.80 -11.66 1.79
CA LYS A 28 9.27 -11.63 2.01
C LYS A 28 9.92 -10.38 1.44
N ALA A 29 9.50 -9.94 0.25
CA ALA A 29 10.01 -8.73 -0.38
C ALA A 29 9.75 -7.50 0.49
N VAL A 30 8.54 -7.36 1.04
CA VAL A 30 8.20 -6.26 1.97
C VAL A 30 9.07 -6.30 3.23
N ALA A 31 9.20 -7.46 3.87
CA ALA A 31 10.06 -7.63 5.04
C ALA A 31 11.52 -7.26 4.73
N HIS A 32 12.02 -7.68 3.57
CA HIS A 32 13.37 -7.37 3.13
C HIS A 32 13.58 -5.87 2.88
N LEU A 33 12.66 -5.20 2.17
CA LEU A 33 12.71 -3.76 1.93
C LEU A 33 12.74 -2.98 3.26
N GLY A 34 11.96 -3.44 4.24
CA GLY A 34 12.01 -2.92 5.61
C GLY A 34 13.38 -3.08 6.27
N GLY A 35 13.96 -4.28 6.19
CA GLY A 35 15.31 -4.56 6.68
C GLY A 35 16.40 -3.74 5.98
N THR A 36 16.31 -3.57 4.66
CA THR A 36 17.22 -2.74 3.86
C THR A 36 17.13 -1.27 4.27
N ALA A 37 15.92 -0.75 4.51
CA ALA A 37 15.72 0.61 5.02
C ALA A 37 16.34 0.80 6.41
N ASN A 38 16.15 -0.16 7.32
CA ASN A 38 16.77 -0.16 8.65
C ASN A 38 18.30 -0.21 8.57
N GLY A 39 18.85 -1.04 7.68
CA GLY A 39 20.28 -1.14 7.42
C GLY A 39 20.87 0.17 6.89
N LEU A 40 20.18 0.81 5.94
CA LEU A 40 20.58 2.11 5.39
C LEU A 40 20.57 3.20 6.48
N TYR A 41 19.53 3.24 7.31
CA TYR A 41 19.43 4.16 8.44
C TYR A 41 20.57 3.94 9.44
N THR A 42 20.87 2.68 9.78
CA THR A 42 21.95 2.29 10.69
C THR A 42 23.31 2.70 10.14
N MET A 43 23.54 2.50 8.84
CA MET A 43 24.75 2.93 8.14
C MET A 43 24.92 4.45 8.21
N ALA A 44 23.85 5.22 7.94
CA ALA A 44 23.88 6.68 8.00
C ALA A 44 24.22 7.19 9.41
N LEU A 45 23.59 6.64 10.45
CA LEU A 45 23.92 6.97 11.84
C LEU A 45 25.36 6.60 12.21
N GLY A 46 25.86 5.47 11.71
CA GLY A 46 27.25 5.05 11.92
C GLY A 46 28.26 6.05 11.35
N TYR A 47 28.00 6.57 10.15
CA TYR A 47 28.83 7.62 9.54
C TYR A 47 28.75 8.92 10.34
N ILE A 48 27.53 9.38 10.69
CA ILE A 48 27.35 10.61 11.49
C ILE A 48 28.06 10.50 12.85
N LYS A 49 27.99 9.34 13.49
CA LYS A 49 28.70 9.08 14.74
C LYS A 49 30.21 9.18 14.58
N THR A 50 30.74 8.51 13.56
CA THR A 50 32.18 8.53 13.27
C THR A 50 32.67 9.95 12.98
N ASP A 51 31.93 10.73 12.20
CA ASP A 51 32.27 12.12 11.89
C ASP A 51 32.25 13.02 13.13
N ALA A 52 31.29 12.81 14.05
CA ALA A 52 31.24 13.55 15.30
C ALA A 52 32.39 13.17 16.25
N ASP A 53 32.79 11.90 16.31
CA ASP A 53 33.92 11.43 17.11
C ASP A 53 35.25 12.01 16.58
N ILE A 54 35.44 12.01 15.25
CA ILE A 54 36.58 12.67 14.60
C ILE A 54 36.54 14.18 14.87
N SER A 55 35.39 14.82 14.73
CA SER A 55 35.22 16.25 14.99
C SER A 55 35.49 16.61 16.46
N ALA A 56 35.06 15.78 17.41
CA ALA A 56 35.37 15.94 18.84
C ALA A 56 36.87 15.78 19.15
N SER A 57 37.60 15.04 18.31
CA SER A 57 39.07 14.93 18.41
C SER A 57 39.81 16.15 17.84
N MET A 58 39.12 17.01 17.07
CA MET A 58 39.70 18.19 16.41
C MET A 58 39.13 19.54 16.90
N MET A 59 37.90 19.60 17.44
CA MET A 59 37.17 20.76 18.01
C MET A 59 36.10 20.30 19.05
N LYS A 60 35.18 21.16 19.51
CA LYS A 60 34.12 20.81 20.48
C LYS A 60 33.19 19.69 19.96
N PRO A 61 32.71 18.77 20.82
CA PRO A 61 31.89 17.63 20.41
C PRO A 61 30.55 18.05 19.79
N GLN A 62 30.23 17.47 18.65
CA GLN A 62 28.95 17.62 17.96
C GLN A 62 27.87 16.75 18.64
N GLN A 63 26.65 17.29 18.77
CA GLN A 63 25.54 16.56 19.34
C GLN A 63 24.95 15.61 18.29
N LEU A 64 24.98 14.31 18.58
CA LEU A 64 24.52 13.28 17.64
C LEU A 64 23.00 13.26 17.52
N PRO A 65 22.45 12.96 16.33
CA PRO A 65 21.04 12.61 16.19
C PRO A 65 20.71 11.43 17.10
N GLN A 66 19.59 11.48 17.82
CA GLN A 66 19.11 10.29 18.52
C GLN A 66 18.71 9.23 17.48
N GLY A 67 19.20 8.00 17.65
CA GLY A 67 18.81 6.90 16.79
C GLY A 67 17.34 6.56 17.02
N SER A 68 16.51 6.77 16.00
CA SER A 68 15.06 6.51 16.06
C SER A 68 14.71 5.02 15.97
N GLY A 69 15.68 4.16 15.65
CA GLY A 69 15.52 2.72 15.52
C GLY A 69 14.25 2.36 14.73
N PRO A 70 14.08 2.88 13.49
CA PRO A 70 12.87 2.64 12.73
C PRO A 70 12.64 1.13 12.63
N LYS A 71 11.44 0.69 12.99
CA LYS A 71 11.04 -0.73 12.86
C LYS A 71 10.31 -0.91 11.54
N CYS A 72 11.01 -0.64 10.44
CA CYS A 72 10.47 -0.88 9.11
C CYS A 72 10.44 -2.39 8.78
N ASP A 73 11.16 -3.20 9.54
CA ASP A 73 11.15 -4.65 9.49
C ASP A 73 9.87 -5.22 10.12
N SER A 74 8.96 -5.65 9.27
CA SER A 74 7.82 -6.48 9.67
C SER A 74 8.11 -7.94 9.40
N GLU A 75 7.58 -8.85 10.23
CA GLU A 75 7.56 -10.27 9.86
C GLU A 75 6.91 -10.46 8.47
N PRO A 76 7.41 -11.40 7.65
CA PRO A 76 6.81 -11.70 6.36
C PRO A 76 5.32 -12.00 6.53
N ARG A 77 4.46 -11.18 5.93
CA ARG A 77 3.01 -11.45 5.97
C ARG A 77 2.69 -12.64 5.08
N ALA A 78 2.11 -13.67 5.66
CA ALA A 78 1.47 -14.74 4.90
C ALA A 78 0.12 -14.21 4.36
N ILE A 79 0.02 -14.09 3.04
CA ILE A 79 -1.23 -13.71 2.37
C ILE A 79 -1.91 -14.99 1.91
N ALA A 80 -3.04 -15.32 2.54
CA ALA A 80 -3.87 -16.44 2.12
C ALA A 80 -4.64 -16.06 0.85
N ILE A 81 -4.54 -16.90 -0.19
CA ILE A 81 -5.34 -16.81 -1.41
C ILE A 81 -6.28 -18.01 -1.43
N PRO A 82 -7.58 -17.83 -1.68
CA PRO A 82 -8.49 -18.96 -1.87
C PRO A 82 -8.11 -19.79 -3.09
N THR A 83 -8.48 -21.07 -3.08
CA THR A 83 -8.31 -21.95 -4.23
C THR A 83 -9.06 -21.43 -5.46
N ALA A 84 -8.52 -21.69 -6.65
CA ALA A 84 -9.21 -21.43 -7.90
C ALA A 84 -10.46 -22.30 -8.07
N VAL A 85 -10.53 -23.49 -7.44
CA VAL A 85 -11.71 -24.38 -7.51
C VAL A 85 -12.94 -23.66 -6.95
N GLY A 86 -14.07 -23.78 -7.64
CA GLY A 86 -15.33 -23.28 -7.11
C GLY A 86 -16.46 -23.42 -8.12
N HIS A 87 -17.68 -23.51 -7.61
CA HIS A 87 -18.87 -23.79 -8.39
C HIS A 87 -19.54 -22.52 -8.94
N ALA A 88 -20.04 -22.61 -10.17
CA ALA A 88 -21.02 -21.68 -10.73
C ALA A 88 -22.31 -22.46 -11.06
N ASN A 89 -23.46 -21.91 -10.66
CA ASN A 89 -24.77 -22.48 -11.05
C ASN A 89 -25.18 -21.88 -12.40
N TRP A 90 -25.29 -22.73 -13.41
CA TRP A 90 -25.81 -22.38 -14.74
C TRP A 90 -27.07 -23.22 -15.02
N ALA A 91 -27.97 -22.71 -15.87
CA ALA A 91 -29.12 -23.46 -16.38
C ALA A 91 -28.85 -23.83 -17.84
N VAL A 92 -28.62 -25.11 -18.15
CA VAL A 92 -28.33 -25.62 -19.51
C VAL A 92 -29.20 -26.86 -19.76
N ARG A 93 -29.42 -27.19 -21.04
CA ARG A 93 -30.18 -28.37 -21.49
C ARG A 93 -29.63 -29.67 -20.90
N GLU A 94 -30.53 -30.56 -20.47
CA GLU A 94 -30.23 -31.77 -19.68
C GLU A 94 -29.22 -32.72 -20.35
N ILE A 95 -29.24 -32.83 -21.69
CA ILE A 95 -28.34 -33.71 -22.47
C ILE A 95 -26.86 -33.31 -22.36
N ILE A 96 -26.55 -32.01 -22.34
CA ILE A 96 -25.17 -31.51 -22.29
C ILE A 96 -24.76 -31.02 -20.91
N ALA A 97 -25.71 -30.98 -19.95
CA ALA A 97 -25.46 -30.51 -18.60
C ALA A 97 -24.31 -31.29 -17.91
N ARG A 98 -24.17 -32.59 -18.20
CA ARG A 98 -23.07 -33.39 -17.65
C ARG A 98 -21.67 -32.96 -18.16
N PHE A 99 -21.59 -32.35 -19.34
CA PHE A 99 -20.33 -32.02 -20.03
C PHE A 99 -20.01 -30.52 -20.01
N TRP A 100 -20.92 -29.72 -19.46
CA TRP A 100 -20.77 -28.29 -19.43
C TRP A 100 -19.69 -27.85 -18.44
N PRO A 101 -18.69 -27.05 -18.87
CA PRO A 101 -17.62 -26.61 -17.98
C PRO A 101 -18.15 -25.69 -16.88
N GLN A 102 -17.85 -26.02 -15.63
CA GLN A 102 -18.34 -25.34 -14.42
C GLN A 102 -17.59 -24.04 -14.10
N GLY A 103 -16.49 -23.76 -14.79
CA GLY A 103 -15.71 -22.54 -14.59
C GLY A 103 -16.48 -21.25 -14.92
N ASP A 104 -16.03 -20.13 -14.38
CA ASP A 104 -16.63 -18.80 -14.55
C ASP A 104 -15.63 -17.91 -15.31
N PRO A 105 -15.80 -17.73 -16.65
CA PRO A 105 -14.88 -16.96 -17.48
C PRO A 105 -14.73 -15.51 -17.02
N ASP A 106 -15.80 -14.88 -16.51
CA ASP A 106 -15.76 -13.50 -16.04
C ASP A 106 -14.90 -13.37 -14.78
N LYS A 107 -15.04 -14.31 -13.84
CA LYS A 107 -14.18 -14.36 -12.64
C LYS A 107 -12.73 -14.69 -12.99
N LEU A 108 -12.50 -15.58 -13.96
CA LEU A 108 -11.16 -15.88 -14.45
C LEU A 108 -10.51 -14.65 -15.09
N ARG A 109 -11.23 -13.91 -15.94
CA ARG A 109 -10.74 -12.64 -16.49
C ARG A 109 -10.53 -11.57 -15.43
N GLN A 110 -11.37 -11.52 -14.41
CA GLN A 110 -11.16 -10.63 -13.27
C GLN A 110 -9.87 -10.97 -12.54
N ALA A 111 -9.64 -12.24 -12.22
CA ALA A 111 -8.38 -12.69 -11.65
C ALA A 111 -7.19 -12.36 -12.56
N GLY A 112 -7.36 -12.53 -13.88
CA GLY A 112 -6.38 -12.14 -14.88
C GLY A 112 -6.00 -10.66 -14.81
N ARG A 113 -7.00 -9.77 -14.71
CA ARG A 113 -6.79 -8.32 -14.54
C ARG A 113 -6.12 -7.99 -13.21
N ASP A 114 -6.49 -8.67 -12.13
CA ASP A 114 -5.90 -8.43 -10.81
C ASP A 114 -4.42 -8.83 -10.78
N TRP A 115 -4.05 -9.95 -11.41
CA TRP A 115 -2.66 -10.36 -11.58
C TRP A 115 -1.86 -9.41 -12.46
N GLN A 116 -2.43 -8.95 -13.57
CA GLN A 116 -1.80 -7.93 -14.41
C GLN A 116 -1.54 -6.64 -13.61
N ARG A 117 -2.52 -6.22 -12.80
CA ARG A 117 -2.38 -5.05 -11.95
C ARG A 117 -1.31 -5.25 -10.87
N ALA A 118 -1.21 -6.44 -10.29
CA ALA A 118 -0.15 -6.78 -9.34
C ALA A 118 1.23 -6.66 -9.99
N ALA A 119 1.41 -7.15 -11.21
CA ALA A 119 2.66 -7.02 -11.96
C ALA A 119 3.07 -5.55 -12.14
N GLU A 120 2.15 -4.69 -12.58
CA GLU A 120 2.40 -3.25 -12.75
C GLU A 120 2.79 -2.55 -11.44
N LEU A 121 2.19 -2.94 -10.31
CA LEU A 121 2.49 -2.39 -9.00
C LEU A 121 3.87 -2.85 -8.51
N ILE A 122 4.21 -4.11 -8.70
CA ILE A 122 5.51 -4.69 -8.33
C ILE A 122 6.63 -4.06 -9.16
N ASN A 123 6.44 -3.89 -10.47
CA ASN A 123 7.40 -3.23 -11.33
C ASN A 123 7.61 -1.76 -10.91
N ARG A 124 6.52 -1.03 -10.62
CA ARG A 124 6.63 0.35 -10.10
C ARG A 124 7.36 0.44 -8.77
N LEU A 125 7.15 -0.53 -7.87
CA LEU A 125 7.90 -0.61 -6.62
C LEU A 125 9.41 -0.73 -6.87
N GLY A 126 9.81 -1.60 -7.81
CA GLY A 126 11.21 -1.72 -8.24
C GLY A 126 11.78 -0.41 -8.79
N LEU A 127 11.06 0.23 -9.72
CA LEU A 127 11.47 1.50 -10.34
C LEU A 127 11.55 2.66 -9.34
N GLU A 128 10.63 2.73 -8.38
CA GLU A 128 10.68 3.77 -7.34
C GLU A 128 11.84 3.50 -6.37
N GLY A 129 12.05 2.24 -5.98
CA GLY A 129 13.20 1.86 -5.17
C GLY A 129 14.53 2.19 -5.84
N ASP A 130 14.65 1.96 -7.15
CA ASP A 130 15.82 2.36 -7.93
C ASP A 130 16.11 3.87 -7.82
N LYS A 131 15.07 4.72 -7.85
CA LYS A 131 15.25 6.18 -7.72
C LYS A 131 15.80 6.56 -6.34
N GLN A 132 15.43 5.83 -5.29
CA GLN A 132 15.92 6.09 -3.94
C GLN A 132 17.34 5.53 -3.73
N VAL A 133 17.65 4.39 -4.36
CA VAL A 133 18.93 3.70 -4.19
C VAL A 133 20.06 4.33 -5.03
N ARG A 134 19.77 4.79 -6.25
CA ARG A 134 20.77 5.36 -7.17
C ARG A 134 21.59 6.51 -6.54
N PRO A 135 21.00 7.53 -5.89
CA PRO A 135 21.76 8.61 -5.27
C PRO A 135 22.72 8.12 -4.18
N VAL A 136 22.32 7.12 -3.38
CA VAL A 136 23.15 6.57 -2.30
C VAL A 136 24.40 5.89 -2.85
N ILE A 137 24.25 5.08 -3.90
CA ILE A 137 25.38 4.37 -4.53
C ILE A 137 26.27 5.32 -5.32
N ALA A 138 25.69 6.34 -5.96
CA ALA A 138 26.46 7.32 -6.75
C ALA A 138 27.20 8.35 -5.88
N GLY A 139 26.63 8.71 -4.73
CA GLY A 139 27.15 9.76 -3.85
C GLY A 139 28.06 9.27 -2.73
N SER A 140 28.29 7.96 -2.60
CA SER A 140 29.10 7.40 -1.51
C SER A 140 29.86 6.14 -1.96
N HIS A 141 31.02 5.90 -1.39
CA HIS A 141 31.88 4.76 -1.74
C HIS A 141 32.32 4.00 -0.49
N GLY A 142 32.57 2.69 -0.66
CA GLY A 142 33.09 1.82 0.39
C GLY A 142 32.25 0.56 0.57
N LYS A 143 32.81 -0.41 1.30
CA LYS A 143 32.26 -1.77 1.42
C LYS A 143 30.78 -1.83 1.86
N ALA A 144 30.35 -0.91 2.71
CA ALA A 144 28.95 -0.85 3.17
C ALA A 144 28.00 -0.42 2.05
N VAL A 145 28.36 0.60 1.27
CA VAL A 145 27.59 1.08 0.12
C VAL A 145 27.60 0.07 -1.02
N ASP A 146 28.74 -0.59 -1.26
CA ASP A 146 28.85 -1.67 -2.26
C ASP A 146 27.95 -2.86 -1.89
N SER A 147 27.92 -3.23 -0.60
CA SER A 147 27.06 -4.29 -0.09
C SER A 147 25.58 -3.92 -0.18
N PHE A 148 25.22 -2.68 0.13
CA PHE A 148 23.87 -2.14 -0.05
C PHE A 148 23.45 -2.20 -1.53
N GLY A 149 24.29 -1.74 -2.44
CA GLY A 149 24.02 -1.82 -3.88
C GLY A 149 23.96 -3.26 -4.40
N SER A 150 24.78 -4.17 -3.87
CA SER A 150 24.69 -5.59 -4.21
C SER A 150 23.42 -6.25 -3.67
N ASN A 151 22.98 -5.85 -2.48
CA ASN A 151 21.73 -6.32 -1.89
C ASN A 151 20.52 -5.81 -2.72
N TRP A 152 20.50 -4.54 -3.10
CA TRP A 152 19.44 -3.98 -3.95
C TRP A 152 19.33 -4.68 -5.31
N ARG A 153 20.46 -5.02 -5.94
CA ARG A 153 20.46 -5.76 -7.23
C ARG A 153 19.82 -7.15 -7.15
N GLN A 154 19.70 -7.74 -5.96
CA GLN A 154 18.95 -8.99 -5.78
C GLN A 154 17.44 -8.75 -5.74
N MET A 155 17.00 -7.53 -5.44
CA MET A 155 15.60 -7.12 -5.40
C MET A 155 15.11 -6.62 -6.74
N HIS A 156 15.86 -5.72 -7.38
CA HIS A 156 15.44 -5.14 -8.65
C HIS A 156 16.64 -4.75 -9.53
N ILE A 157 16.48 -4.98 -10.83
CA ILE A 157 17.34 -4.43 -11.87
C ILE A 157 16.43 -3.91 -12.99
N ASP A 158 16.65 -2.66 -13.40
CA ASP A 158 15.93 -2.06 -14.52
C ASP A 158 16.08 -2.91 -15.79
N CYS A 159 15.00 -3.04 -16.56
CA CYS A 159 14.90 -3.87 -17.76
C CYS A 159 15.13 -5.39 -17.60
N ALA A 160 15.36 -5.93 -16.39
CA ALA A 160 15.44 -7.39 -16.20
C ALA A 160 14.05 -8.02 -16.18
N ALA A 161 13.86 -9.17 -16.84
CA ALA A 161 12.61 -9.92 -16.78
C ALA A 161 12.57 -10.90 -15.59
N THR A 162 13.67 -11.58 -15.30
CA THR A 162 13.79 -12.58 -14.22
C THR A 162 15.17 -12.49 -13.55
N GLY A 163 15.31 -13.12 -12.39
CA GLY A 163 16.55 -13.15 -11.60
C GLY A 163 16.40 -12.38 -10.28
N PRO A 164 16.32 -11.05 -10.30
CA PRO A 164 15.95 -10.27 -9.12
C PRO A 164 14.50 -10.54 -8.69
N LEU A 165 14.22 -10.43 -7.40
CA LEU A 165 12.94 -10.87 -6.83
C LEU A 165 11.74 -10.10 -7.41
N LEU A 166 11.78 -8.76 -7.45
CA LEU A 166 10.64 -7.95 -7.91
C LEU A 166 10.39 -8.14 -9.41
N ASN A 167 11.44 -8.23 -10.22
CA ASN A 167 11.31 -8.53 -11.66
C ASN A 167 10.66 -9.91 -11.87
N THR A 168 11.13 -10.92 -11.14
CA THR A 168 10.60 -12.29 -11.21
C THR A 168 9.13 -12.34 -10.79
N LEU A 169 8.76 -11.67 -9.69
CA LEU A 169 7.38 -11.58 -9.22
C LEU A 169 6.46 -10.90 -10.24
N SER A 170 6.92 -9.81 -10.85
CA SER A 170 6.16 -9.11 -11.91
C SER A 170 5.92 -10.03 -13.11
N THR A 171 6.96 -10.74 -13.56
CA THR A 171 6.85 -11.68 -14.68
C THR A 171 5.91 -12.84 -14.38
N THR A 172 6.01 -13.45 -13.20
CA THR A 172 5.11 -14.55 -12.80
C THR A 172 3.67 -14.08 -12.65
N ALA A 173 3.44 -12.86 -12.17
CA ALA A 173 2.11 -12.26 -12.13
C ALA A 173 1.53 -12.07 -13.54
N HIS A 174 2.33 -11.65 -14.53
CA HIS A 174 1.88 -11.62 -15.93
C HIS A 174 1.54 -13.00 -16.48
N GLN A 175 2.30 -14.03 -16.14
CA GLN A 175 2.03 -15.41 -16.57
C GLN A 175 0.76 -15.98 -15.92
N LEU A 176 0.52 -15.68 -14.64
CA LEU A 176 -0.75 -16.00 -13.96
C LEU A 176 -1.93 -15.31 -14.64
N SER A 177 -1.76 -14.04 -15.06
CA SER A 177 -2.77 -13.31 -15.82
C SER A 177 -3.09 -14.00 -17.14
N ALA A 178 -2.06 -14.36 -17.91
CA ALA A 178 -2.20 -15.07 -19.18
C ALA A 178 -2.92 -16.42 -18.99
N GLY A 179 -2.48 -17.23 -18.02
CA GLY A 179 -3.11 -18.53 -17.72
C GLY A 179 -4.58 -18.41 -17.33
N CYS A 180 -4.97 -17.39 -16.55
CA CYS A 180 -6.37 -17.13 -16.25
C CYS A 180 -7.20 -16.78 -17.50
N ASN A 181 -6.66 -15.93 -18.38
CA ASN A 181 -7.37 -15.50 -19.59
C ASN A 181 -7.52 -16.63 -20.60
N ALA A 182 -6.47 -17.44 -20.79
CA ALA A 182 -6.51 -18.60 -21.66
C ALA A 182 -7.51 -19.66 -21.18
N TYR A 183 -7.52 -19.95 -19.87
CA TYR A 183 -8.49 -20.89 -19.33
C TYR A 183 -9.94 -20.37 -19.44
N ALA A 184 -10.15 -19.05 -19.28
CA ALA A 184 -11.45 -18.43 -19.54
C ALA A 184 -11.89 -18.61 -21.00
N GLN A 185 -10.95 -18.46 -21.94
CA GLN A 185 -11.20 -18.65 -23.36
C GLN A 185 -11.57 -20.11 -23.68
N HIS A 186 -10.83 -21.09 -23.17
CA HIS A 186 -11.17 -22.51 -23.37
C HIS A 186 -12.56 -22.89 -22.85
N ILE A 187 -12.99 -22.31 -21.71
CA ILE A 187 -14.35 -22.52 -21.19
C ILE A 187 -15.40 -21.98 -22.16
N GLU A 188 -15.19 -20.80 -22.73
CA GLU A 188 -16.14 -20.17 -23.66
C GLU A 188 -16.22 -20.89 -24.99
N GLU A 189 -15.07 -21.31 -25.53
CA GLU A 189 -15.00 -22.11 -26.74
C GLU A 189 -15.76 -23.44 -26.56
N LEU A 190 -15.49 -24.18 -25.48
CA LEU A 190 -16.22 -25.42 -25.21
C LEU A 190 -17.73 -25.19 -25.03
N ARG A 191 -18.14 -24.10 -24.35
CA ARG A 191 -19.57 -23.76 -24.21
C ARG A 191 -20.22 -23.48 -25.56
N SER A 192 -19.56 -22.70 -26.41
CA SER A 192 -20.03 -22.40 -27.76
C SER A 192 -20.18 -23.67 -28.60
N ASP A 193 -19.24 -24.60 -28.51
CA ASP A 193 -19.29 -25.87 -29.23
C ASP A 193 -20.44 -26.77 -28.73
N LEU A 194 -20.63 -26.86 -27.41
CA LEU A 194 -21.72 -27.63 -26.81
C LEU A 194 -23.10 -27.04 -27.17
N GLU A 195 -23.23 -25.71 -27.20
CA GLU A 195 -24.45 -25.04 -27.65
C GLU A 195 -24.73 -25.32 -29.13
N HIS A 196 -23.72 -25.20 -29.99
CA HIS A 196 -23.85 -25.50 -31.41
C HIS A 196 -24.28 -26.95 -31.67
N MET A 197 -23.67 -27.92 -30.97
CA MET A 197 -24.07 -29.33 -31.03
C MET A 197 -25.54 -29.53 -30.63
N ALA A 198 -26.01 -28.85 -29.59
CA ALA A 198 -27.39 -28.94 -29.11
C ALA A 198 -28.41 -28.28 -30.07
N GLU A 199 -28.00 -27.28 -30.85
CA GLU A 199 -28.82 -26.65 -31.88
C GLU A 199 -29.00 -27.55 -33.11
N VAL A 200 -27.92 -28.15 -33.62
CA VAL A 200 -27.96 -29.04 -34.80
C VAL A 200 -28.80 -30.30 -34.52
N ALA A 201 -28.78 -30.79 -33.28
CA ALA A 201 -29.62 -31.88 -32.80
C ALA A 201 -31.13 -31.65 -33.00
N ALA A 202 -31.57 -30.39 -32.98
CA ALA A 202 -32.97 -30.02 -33.15
C ALA A 202 -33.42 -29.97 -34.62
N GLY A 203 -32.52 -30.16 -35.61
CA GLY A 203 -32.75 -29.81 -37.02
C GLY A 203 -32.57 -30.89 -38.12
N VAL A 204 -32.08 -32.12 -37.83
CA VAL A 204 -31.72 -33.19 -38.80
C VAL A 204 -30.34 -33.05 -39.48
N ALA A 205 -29.58 -34.16 -39.48
CA ALA A 205 -28.32 -34.50 -40.16
C ALA A 205 -27.09 -33.61 -39.85
N VAL A 206 -26.29 -34.06 -38.88
CA VAL A 206 -25.00 -33.47 -38.46
C VAL A 206 -23.94 -33.70 -39.54
N VAL A 207 -23.35 -32.61 -40.06
CA VAL A 207 -22.05 -32.60 -40.75
C VAL A 207 -20.99 -32.21 -39.71
N GLY A 208 -19.93 -33.00 -39.61
CA GLY A 208 -18.89 -32.89 -38.58
C GLY A 208 -18.16 -31.55 -38.60
N VAL A 209 -18.25 -30.81 -37.49
CA VAL A 209 -17.55 -29.52 -37.33
C VAL A 209 -16.69 -29.45 -36.04
N ALA A 210 -16.86 -30.32 -35.04
CA ALA A 210 -16.33 -29.98 -33.71
C ALA A 210 -14.85 -30.34 -33.41
N LEU A 211 -14.20 -31.25 -34.13
CA LEU A 211 -12.89 -31.79 -33.69
C LEU A 211 -11.64 -31.02 -34.15
N THR A 212 -11.78 -29.95 -34.96
CA THR A 212 -10.62 -29.34 -35.63
C THR A 212 -9.81 -28.37 -34.74
N PHE A 213 -10.36 -27.87 -33.63
CA PHE A 213 -9.72 -26.77 -32.89
C PHE A 213 -9.04 -27.17 -31.56
N CYS A 214 -9.52 -28.19 -30.84
CA CYS A 214 -8.91 -28.62 -29.56
C CYS A 214 -7.78 -29.66 -29.70
N THR A 215 -7.52 -30.17 -30.91
CA THR A 215 -6.40 -31.08 -31.14
C THR A 215 -5.77 -30.78 -32.50
N LEU A 216 -4.45 -30.62 -32.55
CA LEU A 216 -3.68 -30.70 -33.79
C LEU A 216 -3.94 -32.06 -34.46
N GLY A 217 -4.98 -32.13 -35.29
CA GLY A 217 -5.29 -33.20 -36.24
C GLY A 217 -5.39 -34.62 -35.67
N ALA A 218 -6.60 -35.07 -35.34
CA ALA A 218 -6.97 -36.49 -35.42
C ALA A 218 -8.42 -36.63 -35.93
N SER A 219 -8.56 -37.40 -37.00
CA SER A 219 -9.67 -37.43 -37.96
C SER A 219 -10.98 -38.09 -37.49
N ASP A 220 -12.06 -37.65 -38.17
CA ASP A 220 -13.30 -38.32 -38.60
C ASP A 220 -13.79 -39.58 -37.87
N ALA A 221 -14.92 -39.47 -37.15
CA ALA A 221 -15.96 -40.50 -36.89
C ALA A 221 -16.97 -39.93 -35.86
N VAL A 222 -18.31 -40.03 -35.92
CA VAL A 222 -19.27 -40.93 -36.59
C VAL A 222 -20.57 -40.14 -36.84
N ALA A 223 -21.13 -40.22 -38.06
CA ALA A 223 -22.50 -39.79 -38.31
C ALA A 223 -23.51 -40.78 -37.68
N ALA A 224 -24.12 -40.40 -36.57
CA ALA A 224 -25.35 -41.04 -36.07
C ALA A 224 -26.18 -39.98 -35.32
N GLY A 225 -27.19 -39.40 -35.98
CA GLY A 225 -28.09 -38.44 -35.32
C GLY A 225 -28.86 -39.07 -34.16
N GLY A 226 -28.69 -38.53 -32.95
CA GLY A 226 -29.40 -38.92 -31.73
C GLY A 226 -28.74 -38.37 -30.47
N GLU A 227 -29.50 -38.26 -29.36
CA GLU A 227 -29.03 -37.69 -28.08
C GLU A 227 -27.76 -38.38 -27.54
N ALA A 228 -27.63 -39.69 -27.76
CA ALA A 228 -26.48 -40.48 -27.33
C ALA A 228 -25.18 -40.16 -28.09
N ALA A 229 -25.27 -39.78 -29.38
CA ALA A 229 -24.10 -39.38 -30.16
C ALA A 229 -23.62 -37.98 -29.77
N ILE A 230 -24.55 -37.05 -29.52
CA ILE A 230 -24.24 -35.71 -29.01
C ILE A 230 -23.58 -35.80 -27.64
N ALA A 231 -24.08 -36.67 -26.76
CA ALA A 231 -23.46 -36.92 -25.46
C ALA A 231 -22.04 -37.53 -25.60
N ALA A 232 -21.81 -38.38 -26.59
CA ALA A 232 -20.48 -38.94 -26.86
C ALA A 232 -19.50 -37.87 -27.37
N GLU A 233 -19.91 -37.04 -28.34
CA GLU A 233 -19.10 -35.92 -28.85
C GLU A 233 -18.80 -34.87 -27.77
N ALA A 234 -19.81 -34.50 -26.98
CA ALA A 234 -19.65 -33.61 -25.83
C ALA A 234 -18.69 -34.18 -24.77
N GLY A 235 -18.74 -35.48 -24.52
CA GLY A 235 -17.82 -36.17 -23.62
C GLY A 235 -16.37 -36.15 -24.12
N VAL A 236 -16.15 -36.34 -25.43
CA VAL A 236 -14.81 -36.24 -26.04
C VAL A 236 -14.27 -34.82 -25.95
N ALA A 237 -15.09 -33.80 -26.24
CA ALA A 237 -14.68 -32.39 -26.16
C ALA A 237 -14.31 -31.97 -24.73
N ALA A 238 -15.12 -32.35 -23.73
CA ALA A 238 -14.81 -32.06 -22.33
C ALA A 238 -13.53 -32.76 -21.83
N ALA A 239 -13.30 -34.01 -22.26
CA ALA A 239 -12.07 -34.74 -21.96
C ALA A 239 -10.85 -34.13 -22.66
N ALA A 240 -11.00 -33.69 -23.91
CA ALA A 240 -9.95 -33.01 -24.67
C ALA A 240 -9.54 -31.68 -24.00
N MET A 241 -10.50 -30.84 -23.59
CA MET A 241 -10.22 -29.61 -22.84
C MET A 241 -9.47 -29.89 -21.55
N SER A 242 -9.89 -30.92 -20.79
CA SER A 242 -9.21 -31.30 -19.55
C SER A 242 -7.74 -31.71 -19.80
N ALA A 243 -7.49 -32.48 -20.86
CA ALA A 243 -6.15 -32.87 -21.28
C ALA A 243 -5.33 -31.68 -21.81
N GLU A 244 -5.94 -30.78 -22.58
CA GLU A 244 -5.32 -29.59 -23.13
C GLU A 244 -4.91 -28.61 -22.03
N VAL A 245 -5.78 -28.33 -21.06
CA VAL A 245 -5.45 -27.49 -19.90
C VAL A 245 -4.31 -28.12 -19.08
N ALA A 246 -4.35 -29.43 -18.88
CA ALA A 246 -3.29 -30.18 -18.21
C ALA A 246 -1.96 -30.17 -19.01
N ALA A 247 -1.99 -30.08 -20.33
CA ALA A 247 -0.82 -30.02 -21.20
C ALA A 247 -0.40 -28.59 -21.61
N SER A 248 -1.23 -27.59 -21.33
CA SER A 248 -1.10 -26.24 -21.89
C SER A 248 0.24 -25.61 -21.51
N ALA A 249 0.91 -25.06 -22.52
CA ALA A 249 2.19 -24.37 -22.36
C ALA A 249 2.05 -23.17 -21.42
N GLU A 250 0.93 -22.44 -21.48
CA GLU A 250 0.68 -21.27 -20.65
C GLU A 250 0.57 -21.62 -19.16
N VAL A 251 -0.06 -22.75 -18.82
CA VAL A 251 -0.16 -23.20 -17.43
C VAL A 251 1.11 -23.96 -16.99
N ALA A 252 1.85 -24.58 -17.92
CA ALA A 252 3.18 -25.14 -17.63
C ALA A 252 4.21 -24.05 -17.29
N VAL A 253 4.20 -22.94 -18.03
CA VAL A 253 5.04 -21.76 -17.79
C VAL A 253 4.78 -21.16 -16.41
N VAL A 254 3.53 -21.18 -15.92
CA VAL A 254 3.17 -20.73 -14.56
C VAL A 254 3.85 -21.58 -13.47
N ALA A 255 3.91 -22.91 -13.65
CA ALA A 255 4.54 -23.80 -12.69
C ALA A 255 6.07 -23.64 -12.66
N GLU A 256 6.69 -23.50 -13.83
CA GLU A 256 8.12 -23.22 -13.95
C GLU A 256 8.47 -21.88 -13.31
N ALA A 257 7.73 -20.83 -13.63
CA ALA A 257 7.94 -19.49 -13.08
C ALA A 257 7.79 -19.44 -11.55
N ALA A 258 6.87 -20.23 -11.01
CA ALA A 258 6.72 -20.36 -9.57
C ALA A 258 7.98 -20.95 -8.89
N SER A 259 8.70 -21.85 -9.56
CA SER A 259 9.99 -22.35 -9.06
C SER A 259 11.10 -21.28 -9.12
N VAL A 260 11.06 -20.41 -10.13
CA VAL A 260 11.97 -19.27 -10.25
C VAL A 260 11.72 -18.24 -9.15
N VAL A 261 10.45 -18.03 -8.75
CA VAL A 261 10.09 -17.19 -7.59
C VAL A 261 10.69 -17.73 -6.29
N ASP A 262 10.61 -19.03 -6.03
CA ASP A 262 11.21 -19.62 -4.82
C ASP A 262 12.73 -19.44 -4.83
N ALA A 263 13.37 -19.69 -5.97
CA ALA A 263 14.82 -19.52 -6.12
C ALA A 263 15.25 -18.06 -5.94
N ALA A 264 14.48 -17.10 -6.47
CA ALA A 264 14.74 -15.67 -6.28
C ALA A 264 14.52 -15.26 -4.81
N ALA A 265 13.44 -15.72 -4.19
CA ALA A 265 13.14 -15.41 -2.80
C ALA A 265 14.13 -16.04 -1.81
N ALA A 266 14.69 -17.22 -2.12
CA ALA A 266 15.70 -17.88 -1.28
C ALA A 266 17.05 -17.16 -1.27
N ARG A 267 17.35 -16.35 -2.31
CA ARG A 267 18.57 -15.54 -2.38
C ARG A 267 18.52 -14.30 -1.49
N ILE A 268 17.32 -13.91 -1.08
CA ILE A 268 17.09 -12.76 -0.22
C ILE A 268 17.37 -13.13 1.23
N VAL A 269 18.43 -12.55 1.79
CA VAL A 269 18.72 -12.61 3.22
C VAL A 269 17.97 -11.46 3.88
N ILE A 270 17.04 -11.74 4.80
CA ILE A 270 16.47 -10.70 5.65
C ILE A 270 17.55 -10.37 6.69
N PRO A 271 18.20 -9.20 6.64
CA PRO A 271 19.18 -8.86 7.64
C PRO A 271 18.47 -8.76 8.99
N ALA A 272 18.80 -9.64 9.93
CA ALA A 272 18.39 -9.44 11.31
C ALA A 272 18.92 -8.07 11.74
N ALA A 273 18.07 -7.26 12.38
CA ALA A 273 18.50 -5.99 12.96
C ALA A 273 19.76 -6.28 13.79
N ALA A 274 20.92 -5.81 13.32
CA ALA A 274 22.15 -5.95 14.08
C ALA A 274 21.91 -5.16 15.36
N ALA A 275 21.70 -5.86 16.47
CA ALA A 275 21.66 -5.25 17.78
C ALA A 275 23.02 -4.57 17.95
N ALA A 276 23.06 -3.26 17.75
CA ALA A 276 24.21 -2.46 18.11
C ALA A 276 24.42 -2.75 19.60
N THR A 277 25.51 -3.44 19.92
CA THR A 277 25.97 -3.66 21.29
C THR A 277 26.27 -2.30 21.88
N ALA A 278 25.23 -1.65 22.44
CA ALA A 278 25.37 -0.46 23.23
C ALA A 278 26.15 -0.87 24.47
N THR A 279 27.41 -0.46 24.55
CA THR A 279 28.19 -0.52 25.78
C THR A 279 27.45 0.36 26.79
N THR A 280 26.85 -0.27 27.78
CA THR A 280 26.01 0.39 28.79
C THR A 280 26.87 1.18 29.77
N LEU A 281 26.59 2.48 29.89
CA LEU A 281 26.83 3.24 31.13
C LEU A 281 25.45 3.59 31.68
N ALA A 282 25.20 3.15 32.91
CA ALA A 282 23.89 3.07 33.54
C ALA A 282 23.17 4.43 33.64
N SER A 283 21.84 4.41 33.46
CA SER A 283 20.94 5.48 33.88
C SER A 283 19.74 4.91 34.64
N ALA A 284 19.33 5.63 35.69
CA ALA A 284 18.35 5.27 36.71
C ALA A 284 16.90 5.18 36.18
N PRO A 285 15.97 4.49 36.88
CA PRO A 285 14.64 4.22 36.33
C PRO A 285 13.70 5.44 36.42
N ALA A 286 12.97 5.70 35.35
CA ALA A 286 11.88 6.67 35.32
C ALA A 286 10.56 6.02 35.76
N ALA A 287 9.82 6.68 36.67
CA ALA A 287 8.54 6.24 37.19
C ALA A 287 7.40 6.41 36.17
N ALA A 288 6.43 5.48 36.21
CA ALA A 288 5.25 5.46 35.33
C ALA A 288 4.20 6.54 35.69
N ALA A 289 3.56 7.12 34.68
CA ALA A 289 2.51 8.15 34.82
C ALA A 289 1.08 7.55 34.88
N PRO A 290 0.12 8.21 35.59
CA PRO A 290 -1.27 7.74 35.76
C PRO A 290 -2.22 8.22 34.64
N PRO A 291 -3.45 7.66 34.51
CA PRO A 291 -4.37 7.91 33.39
C PRO A 291 -5.13 9.27 33.48
N PRO A 292 -5.68 9.80 32.37
CA PRO A 292 -6.04 11.22 32.24
C PRO A 292 -7.49 11.57 32.60
N GLY A 293 -7.67 12.74 33.22
CA GLY A 293 -8.94 13.48 33.31
C GLY A 293 -9.02 14.65 32.30
N PRO A 294 -10.15 15.35 32.19
CA PRO A 294 -10.36 16.42 31.20
C PRO A 294 -9.52 17.67 31.48
N ALA A 295 -8.92 18.25 30.43
CA ALA A 295 -7.95 19.34 30.51
C ALA A 295 -8.58 20.74 30.71
N ALA A 296 -7.87 21.62 31.42
CA ALA A 296 -8.31 22.95 31.84
C ALA A 296 -7.99 24.07 30.82
N PRO A 297 -8.58 25.28 30.92
CA PRO A 297 -8.21 26.45 30.11
C PRO A 297 -6.70 26.76 30.20
N GLY A 298 -6.06 27.08 29.07
CA GLY A 298 -4.62 27.30 28.99
C GLY A 298 -3.80 26.04 28.66
N THR A 299 -4.47 24.93 28.33
CA THR A 299 -3.80 23.71 27.82
C THR A 299 -3.06 24.06 26.53
N GLN A 300 -1.76 23.81 26.53
CA GLN A 300 -0.87 23.97 25.37
C GLN A 300 -0.98 22.73 24.47
N PRO A 301 -0.58 22.83 23.18
CA PRO A 301 -0.37 21.64 22.36
C PRO A 301 0.58 20.65 23.03
N LEU A 302 0.52 19.38 22.62
CA LEU A 302 1.50 18.38 23.04
C LEU A 302 2.92 18.87 22.77
N PRO A 303 3.89 18.54 23.63
CA PRO A 303 5.29 18.86 23.36
C PRO A 303 5.73 18.20 22.06
N THR A 304 6.72 18.80 21.40
CA THR A 304 7.40 18.27 20.20
C THR A 304 7.66 16.78 20.34
N ASP A 305 7.36 16.01 19.30
CA ASP A 305 7.74 14.61 19.25
C ASP A 305 9.28 14.51 19.28
N PRO A 306 9.90 13.75 20.20
CA PRO A 306 11.34 13.55 20.18
C PRO A 306 11.88 12.97 18.86
N ALA A 307 11.02 12.30 18.07
CA ALA A 307 11.33 11.77 16.75
C ALA A 307 10.99 12.74 15.59
N SER A 308 10.53 13.96 15.90
CA SER A 308 10.17 14.98 14.91
C SER A 308 11.34 15.28 13.96
N ALA A 309 11.03 15.40 12.67
CA ALA A 309 12.01 15.86 11.69
C ALA A 309 12.32 17.36 11.82
N PHE A 310 11.53 18.09 12.61
CA PHE A 310 11.66 19.52 12.83
C PHE A 310 12.41 19.79 14.14
N PRO A 311 13.61 20.36 14.09
CA PRO A 311 14.41 20.58 15.29
C PRO A 311 13.76 21.64 16.19
N LEU A 312 14.04 21.54 17.48
CA LEU A 312 13.69 22.59 18.43
C LEU A 312 14.33 23.91 18.00
N LEU A 313 13.53 24.98 18.05
CA LEU A 313 14.01 26.34 17.86
C LEU A 313 15.02 26.68 18.97
N PRO A 314 16.09 27.43 18.70
CA PRO A 314 16.97 27.97 19.73
C PRO A 314 16.20 28.78 20.78
N PRO A 315 16.65 28.86 22.05
CA PRO A 315 15.89 29.55 23.11
C PRO A 315 15.47 30.99 22.77
N ALA A 316 16.34 31.75 22.10
CA ALA A 316 16.02 33.11 21.65
C ALA A 316 14.94 33.15 20.55
N GLN A 317 14.84 32.11 19.71
CA GLN A 317 13.77 31.96 18.73
C GLN A 317 12.46 31.54 19.41
N GLN A 318 12.50 30.61 20.37
CA GLN A 318 11.31 30.24 21.16
C GLN A 318 10.70 31.44 21.89
N GLN A 319 11.53 32.29 22.51
CA GLN A 319 11.07 33.51 23.16
C GLN A 319 10.41 34.48 22.18
N ARG A 320 11.01 34.68 20.99
CA ARG A 320 10.39 35.51 19.94
C ARG A 320 9.07 34.92 19.44
N PHE A 321 8.99 33.60 19.33
CA PHE A 321 7.76 32.90 18.95
C PHE A 321 6.67 33.11 20.00
N GLN A 322 6.98 32.99 21.30
CA GLN A 322 6.04 33.28 22.38
C GLN A 322 5.56 34.73 22.40
N GLN A 323 6.46 35.69 22.12
CA GLN A 323 6.08 37.10 21.96
C GLN A 323 5.13 37.30 20.78
N TRP A 324 5.40 36.65 19.64
CA TRP A 324 4.52 36.66 18.48
C TRP A 324 3.15 36.05 18.79
N MET A 325 3.08 34.93 19.51
CA MET A 325 1.81 34.36 19.98
C MET A 325 1.04 35.34 20.88
N GLY A 326 1.74 36.06 21.77
CA GLY A 326 1.15 37.12 22.58
C GLY A 326 0.59 38.28 21.74
N GLN A 327 1.33 38.69 20.70
CA GLN A 327 0.86 39.70 19.75
C GLN A 327 -0.37 39.24 18.98
N MET A 328 -0.39 37.98 18.50
CA MET A 328 -1.58 37.43 17.85
C MET A 328 -2.82 37.50 18.73
N HIS A 329 -2.69 37.25 20.04
CA HIS A 329 -3.78 37.39 20.97
C HIS A 329 -4.24 38.85 21.10
N ALA A 330 -3.30 39.80 21.24
CA ALA A 330 -3.61 41.23 21.30
C ALA A 330 -4.30 41.75 20.02
N ASP A 331 -3.92 41.20 18.86
CA ASP A 331 -4.49 41.54 17.55
C ASP A 331 -5.85 40.86 17.29
N GLY A 332 -6.38 40.07 18.24
CA GLY A 332 -7.63 39.34 18.06
C GLY A 332 -7.54 38.18 17.05
N ARG A 333 -6.33 37.67 16.79
CA ARG A 333 -6.06 36.55 15.87
C ARG A 333 -5.99 35.21 16.57
N THR A 334 -6.54 35.11 17.77
CA THR A 334 -6.71 33.84 18.49
C THR A 334 -8.15 33.67 18.96
N SER A 335 -8.60 32.42 19.01
CA SER A 335 -9.93 32.04 19.51
C SER A 335 -9.83 30.85 20.47
N PRO A 336 -10.70 30.76 21.48
CA PRO A 336 -10.76 29.57 22.31
C PRO A 336 -11.23 28.36 21.49
N ALA A 337 -10.56 27.23 21.63
CA ALA A 337 -11.00 25.97 21.03
C ALA A 337 -12.37 25.57 21.61
N LEU A 338 -13.25 25.03 20.76
CA LEU A 338 -14.60 24.67 21.19
C LEU A 338 -14.58 23.50 22.17
N THR A 339 -15.23 23.66 23.32
CA THR A 339 -15.32 22.60 24.33
C THR A 339 -16.44 21.60 24.06
N PRO A 340 -16.29 20.34 24.51
CA PRO A 340 -17.39 19.39 24.58
C PRO A 340 -18.56 19.95 25.39
N ASN A 341 -19.80 19.79 24.91
CA ASN A 341 -20.99 20.29 25.61
C ASN A 341 -22.04 19.22 25.92
N GLY A 342 -21.70 17.95 25.67
CA GLY A 342 -22.53 16.79 25.97
C GLY A 342 -23.70 16.58 25.01
N LYS A 343 -23.94 17.50 24.07
CA LYS A 343 -25.12 17.43 23.17
C LYS A 343 -24.88 16.56 21.95
N LYS A 344 -23.63 16.37 21.52
CA LYS A 344 -23.30 15.67 20.26
C LYS A 344 -22.05 14.80 20.45
N PRO A 345 -22.20 13.52 20.86
CA PRO A 345 -21.08 12.67 21.27
C PRO A 345 -19.91 12.59 20.26
N LYS A 346 -20.21 12.47 18.96
CA LYS A 346 -19.17 12.43 17.91
C LYS A 346 -18.41 13.75 17.78
N ILE A 347 -19.09 14.88 17.92
CA ILE A 347 -18.47 16.20 17.85
C ILE A 347 -17.70 16.49 19.15
N ASP A 348 -18.25 16.07 20.28
CA ASP A 348 -17.62 16.18 21.59
C ASP A 348 -16.32 15.35 21.65
N ALA A 349 -16.29 14.15 21.07
CA ALA A 349 -15.07 13.36 20.94
C ALA A 349 -13.99 14.07 20.10
N ARG A 350 -14.37 14.68 18.97
CA ARG A 350 -13.43 15.48 18.15
C ARG A 350 -12.89 16.69 18.91
N ARG A 351 -13.75 17.41 19.62
CA ARG A 351 -13.36 18.58 20.44
C ARG A 351 -12.45 18.18 21.60
N ALA A 352 -12.76 17.10 22.29
CA ALA A 352 -11.92 16.56 23.35
C ALA A 352 -10.56 16.13 22.80
N TYR A 353 -10.54 15.52 21.60
CA TYR A 353 -9.30 15.16 20.91
C TYR A 353 -8.45 16.38 20.58
N GLN A 354 -9.03 17.41 19.97
CA GLN A 354 -8.34 18.67 19.66
C GLN A 354 -7.75 19.31 20.91
N LEU A 355 -8.55 19.48 21.97
CA LEU A 355 -8.08 20.04 23.25
C LEU A 355 -6.90 19.26 23.84
N ARG A 356 -6.90 17.93 23.68
CA ARG A 356 -5.85 17.06 24.20
C ARG A 356 -4.54 17.21 23.43
N VAL A 357 -4.59 17.39 22.11
CA VAL A 357 -3.39 17.33 21.25
C VAL A 357 -2.89 18.69 20.77
N ALA A 358 -3.81 19.60 20.44
CA ALA A 358 -3.53 20.94 19.91
C ALA A 358 -3.73 22.04 20.96
N GLY A 359 -4.31 21.72 22.11
CA GLY A 359 -4.53 22.68 23.19
C GLY A 359 -5.82 23.46 23.07
N SER A 360 -5.94 24.52 23.86
CA SER A 360 -7.20 25.27 24.09
C SER A 360 -7.32 26.57 23.30
N THR A 361 -6.37 26.88 22.43
CA THR A 361 -6.32 28.14 21.66
C THR A 361 -6.03 27.85 20.20
N GLU A 362 -6.93 28.30 19.33
CA GLU A 362 -6.77 28.27 17.88
C GLU A 362 -6.12 29.59 17.41
N TYR A 363 -5.33 29.52 16.34
CA TYR A 363 -4.55 30.64 15.84
C TYR A 363 -4.87 30.91 14.37
N ASN A 364 -5.30 32.13 14.05
CA ASN A 364 -5.57 32.56 12.68
C ASN A 364 -4.26 33.05 12.03
N LEU A 365 -3.66 32.19 11.21
CA LEU A 365 -2.43 32.43 10.46
C LEU A 365 -2.74 33.15 9.15
N HIS A 366 -1.84 34.06 8.75
CA HIS A 366 -1.93 34.69 7.44
C HIS A 366 -1.58 33.71 6.33
N THR A 367 -2.14 33.92 5.14
CA THR A 367 -1.67 33.28 3.92
C THR A 367 -1.45 34.32 2.82
N THR A 368 -0.75 33.92 1.77
CA THR A 368 -0.60 34.70 0.54
C THR A 368 -1.64 34.35 -0.53
N LEU A 369 -2.55 33.42 -0.24
CA LEU A 369 -3.54 32.94 -1.19
C LEU A 369 -4.65 33.97 -1.36
N PRO A 370 -5.04 34.33 -2.60
CA PRO A 370 -6.10 35.30 -2.84
C PRO A 370 -7.46 34.72 -2.43
N ASN A 371 -8.31 35.58 -1.85
CA ASN A 371 -9.73 35.30 -1.65
C ASN A 371 -10.56 35.92 -2.79
N LYS A 372 -11.85 35.56 -2.87
CA LYS A 372 -12.74 36.00 -3.97
C LYS A 372 -13.10 37.49 -3.94
N THR A 373 -12.78 38.20 -2.86
CA THR A 373 -13.12 39.61 -2.66
C THR A 373 -11.90 40.52 -2.73
N GLY A 374 -10.77 40.05 -3.26
CA GLY A 374 -9.54 40.83 -3.43
C GLY A 374 -8.66 40.93 -2.19
N GLY A 375 -8.98 40.20 -1.11
CA GLY A 375 -8.12 40.03 0.06
C GLY A 375 -7.34 38.71 0.02
N GLN A 376 -6.77 38.32 1.16
CA GLN A 376 -6.12 37.02 1.33
C GLN A 376 -7.02 36.05 2.11
N LEU A 377 -6.80 34.75 1.91
CA LEU A 377 -7.36 33.72 2.78
C LEU A 377 -6.56 33.66 4.09
N ASP A 378 -7.21 33.26 5.17
CA ASP A 378 -6.54 32.91 6.42
C ASP A 378 -6.53 31.39 6.62
N MET A 379 -5.68 30.92 7.53
CA MET A 379 -5.61 29.53 7.97
C MET A 379 -5.73 29.45 9.49
N ASN A 380 -6.77 28.80 10.00
CA ASN A 380 -6.92 28.56 11.43
C ASN A 380 -6.21 27.28 11.81
N ALA A 381 -5.10 27.38 12.56
CA ALA A 381 -4.46 26.22 13.18
C ALA A 381 -5.15 25.90 14.51
N ASP A 382 -5.38 24.62 14.78
CA ASP A 382 -5.97 24.15 16.04
C ASP A 382 -5.09 24.50 17.25
N GLY A 383 -3.78 24.64 17.02
CA GLY A 383 -2.80 25.16 17.97
C GLY A 383 -1.51 25.62 17.27
N VAL A 384 -0.63 26.28 18.00
CA VAL A 384 0.76 26.54 17.56
C VAL A 384 1.73 26.25 18.69
N ARG A 385 2.93 25.78 18.36
CA ARG A 385 3.93 25.35 19.33
C ARG A 385 5.23 26.12 19.18
N ALA A 386 5.62 26.83 20.24
CA ALA A 386 6.81 27.67 20.24
C ALA A 386 8.14 26.90 20.29
N GLN A 387 8.11 25.64 20.72
CA GLN A 387 9.29 24.79 20.91
C GLN A 387 10.00 24.52 19.58
N ASP A 388 9.25 24.27 18.52
CA ASP A 388 9.74 23.87 17.19
C ASP A 388 9.14 24.73 16.05
N GLY A 389 8.14 25.56 16.36
CA GLY A 389 7.46 26.40 15.38
C GLY A 389 6.33 25.70 14.64
N ALA A 390 5.78 24.62 15.18
CA ALA A 390 4.69 23.88 14.55
C ALA A 390 3.38 24.69 14.52
N ALA A 391 2.70 24.69 13.37
CA ALA A 391 1.25 24.82 13.32
C ALA A 391 0.66 23.41 13.56
N VAL A 392 -0.16 23.25 14.60
CA VAL A 392 -0.72 21.95 15.01
C VAL A 392 -2.16 21.85 14.53
N ASP A 393 -2.48 20.72 13.90
CA ASP A 393 -3.82 20.41 13.37
C ASP A 393 -4.29 19.05 13.89
N ALA A 394 -5.45 19.00 14.53
CA ALA A 394 -5.97 17.80 15.17
C ALA A 394 -7.00 17.10 14.27
N LYS A 395 -6.63 15.95 13.71
CA LYS A 395 -7.49 15.17 12.83
C LYS A 395 -8.03 13.93 13.53
N TYR A 396 -9.22 14.04 14.11
CA TYR A 396 -9.89 12.91 14.76
C TYR A 396 -10.67 12.04 13.75
N VAL A 397 -10.36 10.76 13.71
CA VAL A 397 -11.10 9.71 13.00
C VAL A 397 -11.98 8.97 14.00
N GLY A 398 -13.30 9.19 13.91
CA GLY A 398 -14.26 8.50 14.75
C GLY A 398 -14.40 7.02 14.36
N GLN A 399 -14.53 6.14 15.36
CA GLN A 399 -14.82 4.73 15.11
C GLN A 399 -16.22 4.58 14.48
N GLN A 400 -16.27 4.08 13.24
CA GLN A 400 -17.50 3.75 12.54
C GLN A 400 -17.62 2.23 12.38
N SER A 401 -18.85 1.72 12.34
CA SER A 401 -19.14 0.34 11.95
C SER A 401 -18.61 0.10 10.53
N GLY A 402 -17.59 -0.73 10.38
CA GLY A 402 -16.99 -1.09 9.09
C GLY A 402 -15.62 -0.49 8.79
N CYS A 403 -15.03 0.32 9.68
CA CYS A 403 -13.66 0.84 9.58
C CYS A 403 -13.30 1.61 8.28
N ARG A 404 -14.30 2.00 7.48
CA ARG A 404 -14.08 2.76 6.24
C ARG A 404 -13.90 4.24 6.54
N SER A 405 -12.91 4.86 5.92
CA SER A 405 -12.66 6.29 6.03
C SER A 405 -12.33 6.89 4.65
N PRO A 406 -12.76 8.13 4.35
CA PRO A 406 -12.27 8.85 3.18
C PRO A 406 -10.80 9.30 3.32
N LEU A 407 -10.22 9.22 4.52
CA LEU A 407 -8.81 9.57 4.80
C LEU A 407 -7.90 8.37 4.57
N ARG A 408 -7.95 7.81 3.34
CA ARG A 408 -7.23 6.61 2.93
C ARG A 408 -6.76 6.79 1.50
N LEU A 409 -5.46 6.64 1.25
CA LEU A 409 -4.91 6.86 -0.09
C LEU A 409 -5.60 5.98 -1.14
N GLY A 410 -5.98 6.59 -2.27
CA GLY A 410 -6.57 5.88 -3.40
C GLY A 410 -7.95 5.29 -3.15
N ASN A 411 -8.69 5.79 -2.16
CA ASN A 411 -10.00 5.28 -1.76
C ASN A 411 -10.03 3.76 -1.49
N VAL A 412 -8.94 3.21 -0.91
CA VAL A 412 -8.81 1.75 -0.66
C VAL A 412 -9.91 1.17 0.24
N ASP A 413 -10.54 2.00 1.07
CA ASP A 413 -11.66 1.59 1.93
C ASP A 413 -13.01 1.62 1.18
N ASN A 414 -13.03 1.96 -0.12
CA ASN A 414 -14.20 2.02 -0.99
C ASN A 414 -15.36 2.81 -0.38
N VAL A 415 -15.07 4.02 0.13
CA VAL A 415 -16.15 4.96 0.44
C VAL A 415 -16.74 5.48 -0.89
N PRO A 416 -18.00 5.96 -0.90
CA PRO A 416 -18.58 6.51 -2.13
C PRO A 416 -17.65 7.54 -2.76
N SER A 417 -17.42 7.43 -4.08
CA SER A 417 -16.36 8.19 -4.78
C SER A 417 -16.49 9.71 -4.62
N TYR A 418 -17.72 10.23 -4.58
CA TYR A 418 -17.98 11.65 -4.32
C TYR A 418 -17.56 12.09 -2.90
N VAL A 419 -17.66 11.20 -1.90
CA VAL A 419 -17.20 11.46 -0.52
C VAL A 419 -15.68 11.49 -0.47
N TYR A 420 -15.02 10.53 -1.14
CA TYR A 420 -13.57 10.51 -1.24
C TYR A 420 -13.05 11.76 -1.95
N ALA A 421 -13.56 12.07 -3.16
CA ALA A 421 -13.15 13.22 -3.95
C ALA A 421 -13.40 14.56 -3.23
N SER A 422 -14.55 14.70 -2.56
CA SER A 422 -14.84 15.91 -1.77
C SER A 422 -13.89 16.05 -0.57
N THR A 423 -13.54 14.93 0.08
CA THR A 423 -12.61 14.94 1.23
C THR A 423 -11.19 15.26 0.75
N GLU A 424 -10.71 14.61 -0.29
CA GLU A 424 -9.40 14.86 -0.89
C GLU A 424 -9.25 16.31 -1.33
N LYS A 425 -10.28 16.87 -1.97
CA LYS A 425 -10.30 18.29 -2.32
C LYS A 425 -10.24 19.18 -1.08
N SER A 426 -11.10 18.93 -0.09
CA SER A 426 -11.17 19.76 1.12
C SER A 426 -9.87 19.74 1.92
N GLN A 427 -9.31 18.55 2.16
CA GLN A 427 -8.04 18.38 2.88
C GLN A 427 -6.88 18.95 2.06
N GLY A 428 -6.91 18.81 0.74
CA GLY A 428 -5.88 19.37 -0.15
C GLY A 428 -5.88 20.90 -0.14
N ASP A 429 -7.07 21.51 -0.18
CA ASP A 429 -7.24 22.96 -0.09
C ASP A 429 -6.74 23.50 1.28
N GLU A 430 -6.97 22.75 2.35
CA GLU A 430 -6.48 23.08 3.70
C GLU A 430 -4.95 23.00 3.79
N LEU A 431 -4.34 21.92 3.31
CA LEU A 431 -2.88 21.77 3.28
C LEU A 431 -2.18 22.84 2.44
N VAL A 432 -2.78 23.25 1.31
CA VAL A 432 -2.26 24.37 0.52
C VAL A 432 -2.23 25.67 1.32
N LYS A 433 -3.24 25.93 2.16
CA LYS A 433 -3.24 27.10 3.05
C LYS A 433 -2.16 26.99 4.12
N TYR A 434 -1.95 25.82 4.74
CA TYR A 434 -0.84 25.62 5.67
C TYR A 434 0.52 25.83 5.01
N GLY A 435 0.72 25.30 3.80
CA GLY A 435 1.95 25.51 3.04
C GLY A 435 2.20 26.99 2.70
N SER A 436 1.13 27.75 2.42
CA SER A 436 1.22 29.20 2.26
C SER A 436 1.52 29.91 3.58
N ALA A 437 0.87 29.51 4.68
CA ALA A 437 1.07 30.09 6.01
C ALA A 437 2.50 29.89 6.53
N CYS A 438 3.11 28.72 6.31
CA CYS A 438 4.50 28.44 6.71
C CYS A 438 5.53 29.25 5.89
N LYS A 439 5.15 29.73 4.71
CA LYS A 439 6.01 30.55 3.83
C LYS A 439 5.76 32.05 4.01
N ASP A 440 4.70 32.41 4.72
CA ASP A 440 4.33 33.81 4.92
C ASP A 440 5.19 34.44 6.03
N PRO A 441 6.00 35.47 5.72
CA PRO A 441 6.92 36.06 6.69
C PRO A 441 6.23 36.78 7.85
N ARG A 442 4.90 36.98 7.78
CA ARG A 442 4.11 37.53 8.90
C ARG A 442 3.82 36.49 9.98
N ASN A 443 4.01 35.21 9.66
CA ASN A 443 3.88 34.12 10.62
C ASN A 443 5.27 33.67 11.10
N GLN A 444 5.33 33.08 12.30
CA GLN A 444 6.55 32.45 12.81
C GLN A 444 6.54 30.92 12.64
N VAL A 445 5.41 30.33 12.24
CA VAL A 445 5.31 28.89 12.00
C VAL A 445 6.17 28.48 10.81
N ASN A 446 6.85 27.34 10.92
CA ASN A 446 7.78 26.85 9.90
C ASN A 446 7.39 25.47 9.35
N HIS A 447 6.47 24.76 10.00
CA HIS A 447 5.94 23.48 9.55
C HIS A 447 4.53 23.21 10.09
N LEU A 448 3.86 22.23 9.48
CA LEU A 448 2.59 21.66 9.94
C LEU A 448 2.84 20.34 10.67
N GLU A 449 2.29 20.16 11.86
CA GLU A 449 2.16 18.85 12.50
C GLU A 449 0.68 18.45 12.52
N VAL A 450 0.35 17.41 11.75
CA VAL A 450 -0.99 16.82 11.79
C VAL A 450 -1.02 15.70 12.83
N ILE A 451 -1.78 15.89 13.91
CA ILE A 451 -1.91 14.88 14.97
C ILE A 451 -3.23 14.13 14.78
N THR A 452 -3.17 12.81 14.62
CA THR A 452 -4.34 11.94 14.35
C THR A 452 -4.35 10.70 15.25
N ASN A 453 -5.54 10.16 15.53
CA ASN A 453 -5.71 8.93 16.30
C ASN A 453 -5.71 7.66 15.43
N ASP A 454 -5.50 7.79 14.12
CA ASP A 454 -5.62 6.70 13.16
C ASP A 454 -4.39 6.62 12.25
N GLU A 455 -3.68 5.49 12.33
CA GLU A 455 -2.43 5.23 11.60
C GLU A 455 -2.60 5.30 10.09
N LYS A 456 -3.75 4.86 9.57
CA LYS A 456 -4.05 4.90 8.13
C LYS A 456 -4.31 6.33 7.65
N ALA A 457 -4.90 7.19 8.48
CA ALA A 457 -5.09 8.60 8.19
C ALA A 457 -3.76 9.37 8.28
N ALA A 458 -2.83 8.97 9.16
CA ALA A 458 -1.48 9.54 9.20
C ALA A 458 -0.79 9.39 7.83
N ALA A 459 -0.74 8.17 7.28
CA ALA A 459 -0.17 7.93 5.95
C ALA A 459 -0.86 8.75 4.83
N TYR A 460 -2.17 8.97 4.94
CA TYR A 460 -2.92 9.83 4.03
C TYR A 460 -2.44 11.29 4.08
N TYR A 461 -2.30 11.86 5.28
CA TYR A 461 -1.84 13.24 5.45
C TYR A 461 -0.37 13.43 5.09
N ASP A 462 0.52 12.47 5.41
CA ASP A 462 1.93 12.51 4.98
C ASP A 462 2.05 12.61 3.46
N ALA A 463 1.33 11.73 2.74
CA ALA A 463 1.33 11.73 1.28
C ALA A 463 0.72 13.00 0.69
N MET A 464 -0.34 13.55 1.29
CA MET A 464 -0.91 14.81 0.83
C MET A 464 0.02 16.00 1.09
N MET A 465 0.67 16.08 2.25
CA MET A 465 1.66 17.12 2.55
C MET A 465 2.83 17.06 1.56
N ALA A 466 3.36 15.87 1.31
CA ALA A 466 4.39 15.64 0.30
C ALA A 466 3.93 16.08 -1.09
N ALA A 467 2.73 15.67 -1.53
CA ALA A 467 2.17 16.01 -2.84
C ALA A 467 1.91 17.52 -3.02
N LYS A 468 1.70 18.25 -1.92
CA LYS A 468 1.47 19.72 -1.93
C LYS A 468 2.72 20.53 -1.58
N GLY A 469 3.85 19.87 -1.29
CA GLY A 469 5.09 20.55 -0.89
C GLY A 469 4.92 21.36 0.40
N VAL A 470 4.12 20.85 1.35
CA VAL A 470 3.91 21.44 2.66
C VAL A 470 4.98 20.89 3.60
N PRO A 471 5.83 21.73 4.22
CA PRO A 471 6.74 21.25 5.25
C PRO A 471 5.90 20.79 6.44
N GLY A 472 5.96 19.50 6.77
CA GLY A 472 5.21 18.97 7.89
C GLY A 472 5.42 17.49 8.12
N GLU A 473 4.82 17.01 9.19
CA GLU A 473 4.84 15.61 9.63
C GLU A 473 3.50 15.22 10.23
N THR A 474 3.25 13.91 10.30
CA THR A 474 2.12 13.38 11.05
C THR A 474 2.56 12.71 12.34
N ARG A 475 1.75 12.88 13.38
CA ARG A 475 1.94 12.21 14.67
C ARG A 475 0.71 11.42 15.06
N ILE A 476 0.93 10.17 15.48
CA ILE A 476 -0.16 9.30 15.89
C ILE A 476 -0.32 9.34 17.41
N VAL A 477 -1.48 9.81 17.88
CA VAL A 477 -1.85 9.86 19.31
C VAL A 477 -3.26 9.31 19.49
N LYS A 478 -3.38 8.15 20.15
CA LYS A 478 -4.65 7.42 20.31
C LYS A 478 -5.55 8.00 21.41
#